data_AF-A0A959SSB8-F1
#
_entry.id   AF-A0A959SSB8-F1
#
_cell.length_a   1.000
_cell.length_b   1.000
_cell.length_c   1.000
_cell.angle_alpha   90.00
_cell.angle_beta   90.00
_cell.angle_gamma   90.00
#
_symmetry.space_group_name_H-M   'P 1'
#
loop_
_entity.id
_entity.type
_entity.pdbx_description
1 polymer ?
#
loop_
_entity_poly.entity_id
_entity_poly.type
_entity_poly.pdbx_seq_one_letter_code
_entity_poly.pdbx_strand_id
1 'polypeptide(L)'
;MLVLVAVSLLYHAGSPGKKRFQLVTPGAVLAILLIFLLSRALGYFFGNITNYNALYGSIGVILAVQLWLYFNMLVLLIGYELNTSIAKARTDHSRKLKLRQA
;
A
#
# COMPACT_ATOMS: atom_id res chain seq x y z
N MET A 1 13.90 -3.93 -0.03
CA MET A 1 13.87 -5.13 -0.89
C MET A 1 12.68 -6.04 -0.53
N LEU A 2 12.54 -6.54 0.70
CA LEU A 2 11.39 -7.38 1.12
C LEU A 2 10.00 -6.72 0.96
N VAL A 3 9.87 -5.43 1.30
CA VAL A 3 8.60 -4.69 1.13
C VAL A 3 8.19 -4.58 -0.33
N LEU A 4 9.15 -4.44 -1.25
CA LEU A 4 8.91 -4.42 -2.69
C LEU A 4 8.37 -5.77 -3.18
N VAL A 5 8.98 -6.86 -2.72
CA VAL A 5 8.57 -8.23 -3.06
C VAL A 5 7.19 -8.56 -2.51
N ALA A 6 6.88 -8.17 -1.26
CA ALA A 6 5.57 -8.39 -0.65
C ALA A 6 4.46 -7.59 -1.35
N VAL A 7 4.71 -6.32 -1.67
CA VAL A 7 3.78 -5.46 -2.42
C VAL A 7 3.56 -6.01 -3.83
N SER A 8 4.62 -6.39 -4.55
CA SER A 8 4.51 -7.03 -5.87
C SER A 8 3.76 -8.37 -5.83
N LEU A 9 3.97 -9.21 -4.81
CA LEU A 9 3.25 -10.49 -4.63
C LEU A 9 1.76 -10.27 -4.40
N LEU A 10 1.38 -9.34 -3.53
CA LEU A 10 -0.02 -8.99 -3.26
C LEU A 10 -0.71 -8.41 -4.50
N TYR A 11 0.00 -7.57 -5.25
CA TYR A 11 -0.50 -7.04 -6.51
C TYR A 11 -0.76 -8.09 -7.57
N HIS A 12 0.11 -9.10 -7.62
CA HIS A 12 0.00 -10.18 -8.57
C HIS A 12 -1.11 -11.17 -8.18
N ALA A 13 -1.28 -11.43 -6.88
CA ALA A 13 -2.32 -12.30 -6.35
C ALA A 13 -3.76 -11.77 -6.63
N GLY A 14 -3.93 -10.45 -6.73
CA GLY A 14 -5.23 -9.82 -7.03
C GLY A 14 -5.59 -9.68 -8.51
N SER A 15 -4.67 -9.97 -9.45
CA SER A 15 -4.90 -9.77 -10.89
C SER A 15 -4.98 -11.10 -11.65
N PRO A 16 -6.18 -11.69 -11.85
CA PRO A 16 -6.35 -12.87 -12.67
C PRO A 16 -6.33 -12.44 -14.14
N GLY A 17 -5.14 -12.21 -14.70
CA GLY A 17 -5.07 -11.73 -16.08
C GLY A 17 -3.67 -11.44 -16.58
N LYS A 18 -2.97 -12.50 -17.01
CA LYS A 18 -1.80 -12.52 -17.91
C LYS A 18 -1.27 -11.15 -18.36
N LYS A 19 -0.49 -10.45 -17.53
CA LYS A 19 0.40 -9.36 -18.01
C LYS A 19 1.73 -9.42 -17.27
N ARG A 20 2.80 -9.32 -18.06
CA ARG A 20 4.23 -9.41 -17.69
C ARG A 20 4.52 -8.90 -16.28
N PHE A 21 5.28 -9.68 -15.50
CA PHE A 21 5.88 -9.27 -14.23
C PHE A 21 6.56 -7.90 -14.37
N GLN A 22 5.89 -6.85 -13.91
CA GLN A 22 6.50 -5.53 -13.77
C GLN A 22 6.76 -5.31 -12.28
N LEU A 23 8.01 -5.50 -11.88
CA LEU A 23 8.49 -5.33 -10.51
C LEU A 23 8.38 -3.87 -10.01
N VAL A 24 8.18 -2.92 -10.92
CA VAL A 24 8.04 -1.49 -10.62
C VAL A 24 6.71 -1.00 -11.20
N THR A 25 5.66 -0.99 -10.38
CA THR A 25 4.37 -0.37 -10.71
C THR A 25 4.26 1.00 -10.02
N PRO A 26 3.50 1.96 -10.59
CA PRO A 26 3.29 3.27 -9.97
C PRO A 26 2.74 3.17 -8.53
N GLY A 27 1.89 2.17 -8.27
CA GLY A 27 1.38 1.91 -6.93
C GLY A 27 2.39 1.30 -5.96
N ALA A 28 3.41 0.58 -6.43
CA ALA A 28 4.51 0.13 -5.58
C ALA A 28 5.37 1.30 -5.08
N VAL A 29 5.66 2.27 -5.96
CA VAL A 29 6.41 3.49 -5.59
C VAL A 29 5.62 4.30 -4.55
N LEU A 30 4.31 4.47 -4.79
CA LEU A 30 3.42 5.15 -3.85
C LEU A 30 3.39 4.44 -2.49
N ALA A 31 3.21 3.12 -2.46
CA ALA A 31 3.17 2.34 -1.23
C ALA A 31 4.46 2.47 -0.40
N ILE A 32 5.64 2.49 -1.05
CA ILE A 32 6.92 2.67 -0.36
C ILE A 32 7.01 4.06 0.29
N LEU A 33 6.62 5.11 -0.42
CA LEU A 33 6.60 6.47 0.12
C LEU A 33 5.69 6.57 1.34
N LEU A 34 4.48 6.01 1.25
CA LEU A 34 3.53 6.03 2.35
C LEU A 34 4.00 5.20 3.54
N ILE A 35 4.56 3.99 3.33
CA ILE A 35 5.12 3.16 4.42
C ILE A 35 6.26 3.89 5.15
N PHE A 36 7.12 4.59 4.41
CA PHE A 36 8.24 5.33 5.01
C PHE A 36 7.73 6.51 5.84
N LEU A 37 6.76 7.26 5.31
CA LEU A 37 6.11 8.37 5.99
C LEU A 37 5.39 7.89 7.25
N LEU A 38 4.64 6.78 7.12
CA LEU A 38 3.87 6.16 8.20
C LEU A 38 4.77 5.65 9.32
N SER A 39 5.89 5.00 8.98
CA SER A 39 6.87 4.54 9.98
C SER A 39 7.44 5.71 10.79
N ARG A 40 7.72 6.84 10.14
CA ARG A 40 8.19 8.06 10.80
C ARG A 40 7.12 8.70 11.68
N ALA A 41 5.89 8.78 11.17
CA ALA A 41 4.74 9.35 11.88
C ALA A 41 4.40 8.54 13.14
N LEU A 42 4.34 7.20 13.04
CA LEU A 42 4.07 6.33 14.19
C LEU A 42 5.23 6.37 15.19
N GLY A 43 6.48 6.39 14.73
CA GLY A 43 7.64 6.54 15.62
C GLY A 43 7.58 7.81 16.45
N TYR A 44 7.20 8.94 15.84
CA TYR A 44 6.97 10.20 16.56
C TYR A 44 5.77 10.11 17.51
N PHE A 45 4.65 9.55 17.04
CA PHE A 45 3.43 9.43 17.84
C PHE A 45 3.65 8.62 19.13
N PHE A 46 4.26 7.44 19.02
CA PHE A 46 4.55 6.61 20.20
C PHE A 46 5.69 7.16 21.06
N GLY A 47 6.68 7.82 20.47
CA GLY A 47 7.77 8.47 21.20
C GLY A 47 7.34 9.64 22.08
N ASN A 48 6.21 10.29 21.78
CA ASN A 48 5.64 11.37 22.60
C ASN A 48 4.67 10.88 23.68
N ILE A 49 4.24 9.60 23.61
CA ILE A 49 3.24 9.01 24.54
C ILE A 49 3.91 8.42 25.80
N THR A 50 5.23 8.55 25.97
CA THR A 50 6.04 7.93 27.05
C THR A 50 5.55 8.20 28.49
N ASN A 51 4.77 9.26 28.75
CA ASN A 51 4.17 9.50 30.07
C ASN A 51 2.92 8.65 30.39
N TYR A 52 2.34 7.91 29.43
CA TYR A 52 1.22 6.96 29.65
C TYR A 52 1.68 5.53 29.98
N ASN A 53 2.99 5.28 29.99
CA ASN A 53 3.61 3.95 30.14
C ASN A 53 3.29 3.27 31.48
N ALA A 54 2.95 4.04 32.52
CA ALA A 54 2.72 3.50 33.87
C ALA A 54 1.33 2.87 34.09
N LEU A 55 0.30 3.21 33.31
CA LEU A 55 -1.07 2.72 33.54
C LEU A 55 -1.58 1.71 32.50
N TYR A 56 -1.00 1.71 31.29
CA TYR A 56 -1.46 0.90 30.16
C TYR A 56 -0.36 0.07 29.50
N GLY A 57 0.80 -0.12 30.14
CA GLY A 57 2.02 -0.72 29.55
C GLY A 57 1.78 -1.81 28.49
N SER A 58 1.17 -2.93 28.86
CA SER A 58 0.95 -4.07 27.92
C SER A 58 -0.14 -3.81 26.86
N ILE A 59 -1.23 -3.14 27.24
CA ILE A 59 -2.37 -2.87 26.35
C ILE A 59 -2.00 -1.79 25.32
N GLY A 60 -1.23 -0.78 25.73
CA GLY A 60 -0.70 0.27 24.88
C GLY A 60 0.23 -0.27 23.79
N VAL A 61 1.05 -1.28 24.11
CA VAL A 61 1.90 -1.97 23.11
C VAL A 61 1.03 -2.72 22.10
N ILE A 62 0.00 -3.45 22.54
CA ILE A 62 -0.90 -4.19 21.63
C ILE A 62 -1.65 -3.21 20.71
N LEU A 63 -2.19 -2.12 21.26
CA LEU A 63 -2.87 -1.09 20.49
C LEU A 63 -1.93 -0.39 19.50
N ALA A 64 -0.68 -0.16 19.90
CA ALA A 64 0.33 0.43 19.03
C ALA A 64 0.62 -0.47 17.81
N VAL A 65 0.79 -1.77 18.06
CA VAL A 65 0.99 -2.77 17.01
C VAL A 65 -0.25 -2.88 16.12
N GLN A 66 -1.46 -2.87 16.69
CA GLN A 66 -2.71 -2.91 15.93
C GLN A 66 -2.85 -1.69 15.02
N LEU A 67 -2.56 -0.49 15.53
CA LEU A 67 -2.62 0.74 14.75
C LEU A 67 -1.57 0.74 13.63
N TRP A 68 -0.36 0.24 13.94
CA TRP A 68 0.69 0.06 12.95
C TRP A 68 0.28 -0.88 11.81
N LEU A 69 -0.29 -2.05 12.14
CA LEU A 69 -0.81 -2.98 11.15
C LEU A 69 -1.96 -2.38 10.34
N TYR A 70 -2.90 -1.70 10.99
CA TYR A 70 -4.05 -1.06 10.35
C TYR A 70 -3.61 -0.07 9.27
N PHE A 71 -2.68 0.83 9.59
CA PHE A 71 -2.21 1.79 8.60
C PHE A 71 -1.40 1.13 7.48
N ASN A 72 -0.60 0.10 7.77
CA ASN A 72 0.10 -0.64 6.72
C ASN A 72 -0.90 -1.28 5.74
N MET A 73 -2.01 -1.84 6.23
CA MET A 73 -3.09 -2.36 5.37
C MET A 73 -3.71 -1.28 4.49
N LEU A 74 -3.99 -0.10 5.03
CA LEU A 74 -4.53 1.03 4.25
C LEU A 74 -3.57 1.45 3.13
N VAL A 75 -2.27 1.55 3.42
CA VAL A 75 -1.27 1.92 2.40
C VAL A 75 -1.22 0.89 1.27
N LEU A 76 -1.29 -0.40 1.60
CA LEU A 76 -1.32 -1.47 0.61
C LEU A 76 -2.57 -1.40 -0.27
N LEU A 77 -3.74 -1.13 0.33
CA LEU A 77 -5.01 -1.01 -0.39
C LEU A 77 -5.00 0.18 -1.35
N ILE A 78 -4.52 1.35 -0.89
CA ILE A 78 -4.41 2.57 -1.72
C ILE A 78 -3.48 2.33 -2.90
N GLY A 79 -2.33 1.67 -2.65
CA GLY A 79 -1.48 1.19 -3.72
C GLY A 79 -2.32 0.39 -4.69
N TYR A 80 -2.89 -0.74 -4.25
CA TYR A 80 -3.66 -1.65 -5.08
C TYR A 80 -4.68 -0.96 -6.00
N GLU A 81 -5.47 -0.06 -5.43
CA GLU A 81 -6.48 0.70 -6.14
C GLU A 81 -5.89 1.59 -7.23
N LEU A 82 -4.79 2.30 -6.96
CA LEU A 82 -4.12 3.16 -7.93
C LEU A 82 -3.70 2.38 -9.18
N ASN A 83 -3.02 1.25 -9.02
CA ASN A 83 -2.55 0.46 -10.16
C ASN A 83 -3.72 -0.20 -10.91
N THR A 84 -4.79 -0.59 -10.21
CA THR A 84 -6.02 -1.08 -10.84
C THR A 84 -6.69 0.02 -11.68
N SER A 85 -6.74 1.25 -11.15
CA SER A 85 -7.27 2.43 -11.85
C SER A 85 -6.48 2.74 -13.12
N ILE A 86 -5.14 2.72 -13.03
CA ILE A 86 -4.26 2.92 -14.20
C ILE A 86 -4.47 1.83 -15.25
N ALA A 87 -4.61 0.57 -14.83
CA ALA A 87 -4.87 -0.54 -15.74
C ALA A 87 -6.22 -0.42 -16.45
N LYS A 88 -7.28 0.01 -15.73
CA LYS A 88 -8.59 0.31 -16.30
C LYS A 88 -8.51 1.45 -17.31
N ALA A 89 -7.86 2.57 -16.97
CA ALA A 89 -7.69 3.71 -17.86
C ALA A 89 -6.97 3.35 -19.18
N ARG A 90 -5.91 2.53 -19.10
CA ARG A 90 -5.18 2.04 -20.29
C ARG A 90 -6.07 1.17 -21.19
N THR A 91 -6.93 0.34 -20.59
CA THR A 91 -7.81 -0.56 -21.32
C THR A 91 -8.94 0.21 -22.02
N ASP A 92 -9.53 1.21 -21.34
CA ASP A 92 -10.57 2.06 -21.92
C ASP A 92 -10.05 2.89 -23.10
N HIS A 93 -8.84 3.46 -22.97
CA HIS A 93 -8.19 4.17 -24.06
C HIS A 93 -7.96 3.28 -25.28
N SER A 94 -7.50 2.04 -25.07
CA SER A 94 -7.29 1.07 -26.14
C SER A 94 -8.59 0.68 -26.85
N ARG A 95 -9.70 0.60 -26.10
CA ARG A 95 -11.04 0.31 -26.65
C ARG A 95 -11.54 1.47 -27.52
N LYS A 96 -11.39 2.72 -27.07
CA LYS A 96 -11.75 3.90 -27.86
C LYS A 96 -10.98 3.99 -29.17
N LEU A 97 -9.70 3.64 -29.18
CA LEU A 97 -8.88 3.63 -30.40
C LEU A 97 -9.40 2.60 -31.43
N LYS A 98 -9.78 1.39 -30.98
CA LYS A 98 -10.36 0.37 -31.85
C LYS A 98 -11.69 0.79 -32.46
N LEU A 99 -12.53 1.50 -31.70
CA LEU A 99 -13.84 1.99 -32.17
C LEU A 99 -13.73 3.16 -33.15
N ARG A 100 -12.63 3.92 -33.15
CA ARG A 100 -12.38 4.99 -34.15
C ARG A 100 -11.82 4.44 -35.47
N GLN A 101 -11.39 3.18 -35.50
CA GLN A 101 -10.81 2.51 -36.66
C GLN A 101 -11.76 1.52 -37.33
N ALA A 102 -12.99 1.39 -36.83
CA ALA A 102 -14.07 0.57 -37.38
C ALA A 102 -15.18 1.49 -37.89
#